data_AF-A0A7K1CKY8-F1
#
_entry.id   AF-A0A7K1CKY8-F1
#
_cell.length_a   1.000
_cell.length_b   1.000
_cell.length_c   1.000
_cell.angle_alpha   90.00
_cell.angle_beta   90.00
_cell.angle_gamma   90.00
#
_symmetry.space_group_name_H-M   'P 1'
#
loop_
_entity.id
_entity.type
_entity.pdbx_description
1 polymer ?
#
loop_
_entity_poly.entity_id
_entity_poly.type
_entity_poly.pdbx_seq_one_letter_code
_entity_poly.pdbx_strand_id
1 'polypeptide(L)'
;MRRIALLVSLALLFGNQSASATSLSNSVIPRVFTSLALAPEMADPSIIVIDKSNGEVVYEYNSQSMRKPASVMKVLSASAALQYIDPQKRFTTTLSLGINPGSVVING
;
A
#
# COMPACT_ATOMS: atom_id res chain seq x y z
N MET A 1 26.26 -10.47 -35.83
CA MET A 1 24.96 -9.89 -35.39
C MET A 1 23.93 -10.95 -34.99
N ARG A 2 23.64 -11.99 -35.81
CA ARG A 2 22.69 -13.08 -35.47
C ARG A 2 22.97 -13.86 -34.17
N ARG A 3 24.25 -14.15 -33.87
CA ARG A 3 24.64 -14.90 -32.64
C ARG A 3 24.45 -14.10 -31.34
N ILE A 4 24.55 -12.78 -31.42
CA ILE A 4 24.35 -11.88 -30.27
C ILE A 4 22.85 -11.72 -30.00
N ALA A 5 22.03 -11.60 -31.05
CA ALA A 5 20.57 -11.58 -30.92
C ALA A 5 20.02 -12.86 -30.27
N LEU A 6 20.60 -14.03 -30.58
CA LEU A 6 20.18 -15.32 -30.01
C LEU A 6 20.51 -15.45 -28.51
N LEU A 7 21.64 -14.89 -28.08
CA LEU A 7 22.04 -14.88 -26.66
C LEU A 7 21.18 -13.91 -25.83
N VAL A 8 20.79 -12.77 -26.42
CA VAL A 8 19.89 -11.81 -25.77
C VAL A 8 18.47 -12.38 -25.62
N SER A 9 17.95 -13.09 -26.62
CA SER A 9 16.64 -13.76 -26.52
C SER A 9 16.61 -14.88 -25.48
N LEU A 10 17.74 -15.57 -25.27
CA LEU A 10 17.83 -16.64 -24.27
C LEU A 10 17.85 -16.08 -22.84
N ALA A 11 18.52 -14.95 -22.61
CA ALA A 11 18.56 -14.30 -21.29
C ALA A 11 17.18 -13.77 -20.85
N LEU A 12 16.33 -13.35 -21.79
CA LEU A 12 14.97 -12.87 -21.50
C LEU A 12 14.01 -13.99 -21.07
N LEU A 13 14.26 -15.24 -21.46
CA LEU A 13 13.42 -16.40 -21.07
C LEU A 13 13.69 -16.87 -19.63
N PHE A 14 14.84 -16.55 -19.05
CA PHE A 14 15.21 -16.96 -17.68
C PHE A 14 15.08 -15.84 -16.63
N GLY A 15 14.72 -14.62 -17.04
CA GLY A 15 14.68 -13.45 -16.16
C GLY A 15 13.46 -13.34 -15.23
N ASN A 16 12.43 -14.16 -15.42
CA ASN A 16 11.18 -14.11 -14.62
C ASN A 16 11.09 -15.27 -13.62
N GLN A 17 12.11 -15.45 -12.80
CA GLN A 17 11.98 -16.29 -11.60
C GLN A 17 11.32 -15.44 -10.52
N SER A 18 9.98 -15.48 -10.45
CA SER A 18 9.28 -14.96 -9.28
C SER A 18 9.80 -15.71 -8.05
N ALA A 19 10.53 -15.01 -7.18
CA ALA A 19 10.94 -15.57 -5.90
C ALA A 19 9.67 -16.00 -5.16
N SER A 20 9.47 -17.30 -5.01
CA SER A 20 8.37 -17.84 -4.21
C SER A 20 8.67 -17.50 -2.75
N ALA A 21 7.90 -16.58 -2.18
CA ALA A 21 8.02 -16.27 -0.76
C ALA A 21 7.54 -17.48 0.05
N THR A 22 8.43 -18.12 0.81
CA THR A 22 8.05 -19.14 1.79
C THR A 22 7.22 -18.47 2.89
N SER A 23 6.00 -18.96 3.13
CA SER A 23 5.15 -18.46 4.21
C SER A 23 5.84 -18.67 5.57
N LEU A 24 5.79 -17.67 6.45
CA LEU A 24 6.15 -17.90 7.85
C LEU A 24 5.19 -18.93 8.44
N SER A 25 5.72 -19.94 9.14
CA SER A 25 4.88 -20.85 9.90
C SER A 25 4.21 -20.12 11.06
N ASN A 26 2.95 -20.46 11.35
CA ASN A 26 2.16 -19.77 12.38
C ASN A 26 2.83 -19.83 13.76
N SER A 27 3.61 -20.88 14.04
CA SER A 27 4.37 -21.06 15.28
C SER A 27 5.57 -20.10 15.47
N VAL A 28 6.02 -19.42 14.40
CA VAL A 28 7.15 -18.49 14.45
C VAL A 28 6.68 -17.03 14.56
N ILE A 29 5.47 -16.73 14.06
CA ILE A 29 4.91 -15.38 14.02
C ILE A 29 4.93 -14.70 15.40
N PRO A 30 4.39 -15.28 16.50
CA PRO A 30 4.39 -14.61 17.79
C PRO A 30 5.80 -14.26 18.28
N ARG A 31 6.78 -15.16 18.12
CA ARG A 31 8.15 -14.91 18.56
C ARG A 31 8.77 -13.70 17.85
N VAL A 32 8.66 -13.65 16.53
CA VAL A 32 9.25 -12.57 15.73
C VAL A 32 8.59 -11.24 16.08
N PHE A 33 7.26 -11.17 16.10
CA PHE A 33 6.56 -9.93 16.36
C PHE A 33 6.64 -9.48 17.83
N THR A 34 6.76 -10.39 18.80
CA THR A 34 7.08 -10.02 20.20
C THR A 34 8.46 -9.42 20.30
N SER A 35 9.47 -10.00 19.65
CA SER A 35 10.81 -9.41 19.64
C SER A 35 10.82 -8.00 19.05
N LEU A 36 10.03 -7.75 18.00
CA LEU A 36 9.89 -6.42 17.41
C LEU A 36 9.08 -5.48 18.31
N ALA A 37 8.00 -5.95 18.91
CA ALA A 37 7.15 -5.14 19.79
C ALA A 37 7.89 -4.60 21.01
N LEU A 38 8.83 -5.39 21.53
CA LEU A 38 9.65 -5.04 22.69
C LEU A 38 10.95 -4.30 22.32
N ALA A 39 11.26 -4.14 21.03
CA ALA A 39 12.45 -3.44 20.58
C ALA A 39 12.38 -1.96 20.99
N PRO A 40 13.41 -1.38 21.67
CA PRO A 40 13.41 0.01 22.10
C PRO A 40 13.16 1.01 20.96
N GLU A 41 13.61 0.68 19.75
CA GLU A 41 13.45 1.47 18.54
C GLU A 41 11.98 1.64 18.12
N MET A 42 11.09 0.74 18.55
CA MET A 42 9.68 0.77 18.19
C MET A 42 8.82 1.68 19.07
N ALA A 43 9.37 2.20 20.17
CA ALA A 43 8.72 3.19 21.04
C ALA A 43 7.28 2.84 21.46
N ASP A 44 7.07 1.62 21.95
CA ASP A 44 5.76 1.07 22.35
C ASP A 44 4.74 1.03 21.18
N PRO A 45 4.93 0.13 20.20
CA PRO A 45 4.08 0.09 19.02
C PRO A 45 2.67 -0.44 19.33
N SER A 46 1.80 -0.39 18.31
CA SER A 46 0.56 -1.18 18.25
C SER A 46 0.64 -2.07 17.01
N ILE A 47 0.40 -3.36 17.19
CA ILE A 47 0.57 -4.39 16.15
C ILE A 47 -0.64 -5.32 16.20
N ILE A 48 -1.19 -5.62 15.03
CA ILE A 48 -2.14 -6.73 14.82
C ILE A 48 -1.72 -7.46 13.54
N VAL A 49 -1.66 -8.79 13.60
CA VAL A 49 -1.36 -9.66 12.46
C VAL A 49 -2.53 -10.59 12.27
N ILE A 50 -3.08 -10.58 11.07
CA ILE A 50 -4.29 -11.33 10.71
C ILE A 50 -3.94 -12.28 9.59
N ASP A 51 -4.26 -13.57 9.74
CA ASP A 51 -4.20 -14.53 8.66
C ASP A 51 -5.31 -14.19 7.65
N LYS A 52 -4.91 -13.83 6.43
CA LYS A 52 -5.83 -13.44 5.36
C LYS A 52 -6.78 -14.57 4.94
N SER A 53 -6.36 -15.83 5.08
CA SER A 53 -7.10 -16.99 4.57
C SER A 53 -8.38 -17.27 5.38
N ASN A 54 -8.33 -17.05 6.69
CA ASN A 54 -9.43 -17.35 7.62
C ASN A 54 -9.85 -16.14 8.48
N GLY A 55 -9.12 -15.02 8.45
CA GLY A 55 -9.39 -13.82 9.24
C GLY A 55 -8.95 -13.90 10.71
N GLU A 56 -8.20 -14.95 11.09
CA GLU A 56 -7.76 -15.16 12.46
C GLU A 56 -6.66 -14.16 12.87
N VAL A 57 -6.78 -13.56 14.06
CA VAL A 57 -5.70 -12.78 14.65
C VAL A 57 -4.64 -13.75 15.17
N VAL A 58 -3.51 -13.83 14.47
CA VAL A 58 -2.40 -14.74 14.82
C VAL A 58 -1.36 -14.09 15.74
N TYR A 59 -1.41 -12.76 15.88
CA TYR A 59 -0.62 -12.01 16.84
C TYR A 59 -1.23 -10.63 17.09
N GLU A 60 -1.17 -10.16 18.34
CA GLU A 60 -1.50 -8.79 18.69
C GLU A 60 -0.61 -8.25 19.81
N TYR A 61 -0.38 -6.94 19.79
CA TYR A 61 0.31 -6.18 20.84
C TYR A 61 -0.27 -4.77 20.89
N ASN A 62 -0.87 -4.38 22.01
CA ASN A 62 -1.53 -3.07 22.16
C ASN A 62 -2.56 -2.76 21.04
N SER A 63 -3.26 -3.76 20.50
CA SER A 63 -4.13 -3.63 19.31
C SER A 63 -5.31 -2.67 19.53
N GLN A 64 -5.80 -2.56 20.77
CA GLN A 64 -6.91 -1.68 21.17
C GLN A 64 -6.44 -0.29 21.63
N SER A 65 -5.13 -0.04 21.72
CA SER A 65 -4.59 1.25 22.13
C SER A 65 -4.69 2.25 20.98
N MET A 66 -5.34 3.40 21.23
CA MET A 66 -5.45 4.45 20.22
C MET A 66 -4.08 5.02 19.87
N ARG A 67 -3.75 5.07 18.58
CA ARG A 67 -2.50 5.64 18.07
C ARG A 67 -2.79 6.71 17.02
N LYS A 68 -1.86 7.65 16.85
CA LYS A 68 -1.87 8.59 15.72
C LYS A 68 -1.49 7.79 14.46
N PRO A 69 -2.38 7.64 13.46
CA PRO A 69 -2.14 6.74 12.33
C PRO A 69 -1.22 7.32 11.25
N ALA A 70 -0.88 8.62 11.31
CA ALA A 70 -0.18 9.32 10.24
C ALA A 70 -0.82 9.02 8.87
N SER A 71 -0.02 8.69 7.85
CA SER A 71 -0.53 8.38 6.51
C SER A 71 -1.29 7.05 6.42
N VAL A 72 -1.30 6.18 7.44
CA VAL A 72 -2.17 4.98 7.45
C VAL A 72 -3.64 5.36 7.38
N MET A 73 -4.01 6.57 7.85
CA MET A 73 -5.36 7.14 7.67
C MET A 73 -5.82 7.13 6.20
N LYS A 74 -4.90 7.21 5.23
CA LYS A 74 -5.24 7.15 3.81
C LYS A 74 -5.94 5.85 3.42
N VAL A 75 -5.69 4.74 4.10
CA VAL A 75 -6.39 3.47 3.84
C VAL A 75 -7.88 3.63 4.12
N LEU A 76 -8.24 4.21 5.26
CA LEU A 76 -9.64 4.47 5.60
C LEU A 76 -10.29 5.47 4.62
N SER A 77 -9.60 6.59 4.33
CA SER A 77 -10.12 7.59 3.39
C SER A 77 -10.27 7.04 1.96
N ALA A 78 -9.34 6.19 1.49
CA ALA A 78 -9.43 5.55 0.18
C ALA A 78 -10.57 4.55 0.12
N SER A 79 -10.77 3.73 1.16
CA SER A 79 -11.92 2.82 1.25
C SER A 79 -13.25 3.58 1.21
N ALA A 80 -13.36 4.68 1.96
CA ALA A 80 -14.54 5.54 1.91
C ALA A 80 -14.73 6.17 0.51
N ALA A 81 -13.66 6.67 -0.11
CA ALA A 81 -13.73 7.21 -1.46
C ALA A 81 -14.23 6.16 -2.47
N LEU A 82 -13.71 4.93 -2.44
CA LEU A 82 -14.16 3.85 -3.33
C LEU A 82 -15.61 3.41 -3.04
N GLN A 83 -16.07 3.53 -1.80
CA GLN A 83 -17.44 3.19 -1.42
C GLN A 83 -18.46 4.23 -1.92
N TYR A 84 -18.08 5.51 -1.96
CA TYR A 84 -19.02 6.62 -2.17
C TYR A 84 -18.77 7.44 -3.45
N ILE A 85 -17.60 7.33 -4.08
CA ILE A 85 -17.23 8.00 -5.33
C ILE A 85 -17.02 6.93 -6.39
N ASP A 86 -17.67 7.09 -7.55
CA ASP A 86 -17.43 6.24 -8.71
C ASP A 86 -15.92 6.20 -9.03
N PRO A 87 -15.27 5.02 -9.10
CA PRO A 87 -13.86 4.91 -9.46
C PRO A 87 -13.50 5.53 -10.83
N GLN A 88 -14.48 5.73 -11.72
CA GLN A 88 -14.31 6.42 -12.99
C GLN A 88 -14.53 7.93 -12.92
N LYS A 89 -14.90 8.47 -11.74
CA LYS A 89 -15.09 9.91 -11.53
C LYS A 89 -13.83 10.67 -11.95
N ARG A 90 -14.06 11.75 -12.70
CA ARG A 90 -13.06 12.76 -13.04
C ARG A 90 -13.45 14.05 -12.35
N PHE A 91 -12.46 14.75 -11.80
CA PHE A 91 -12.59 16.13 -11.34
C PHE A 91 -12.17 17.04 -12.50
N THR A 92 -13.03 17.97 -12.87
CA THR A 92 -12.85 18.79 -14.09
C THR A 92 -12.49 20.20 -13.70
N THR A 93 -11.33 20.67 -14.17
CA THR A 93 -10.95 22.08 -14.13
C THR A 93 -11.36 22.75 -15.43
N THR A 94 -11.96 23.94 -15.37
CA THR A 94 -12.40 24.71 -16.55
C THR A 94 -11.77 26.09 -16.59
N LEU A 95 -11.68 26.67 -17.79
CA LEU A 95 -11.22 28.02 -18.03
C LEU A 95 -12.34 28.80 -18.74
N SER A 96 -12.70 29.97 -18.22
CA SER A 96 -13.69 30.86 -18.84
C SER A 96 -13.18 32.29 -18.92
N LEU A 97 -13.81 33.12 -19.77
CA LEU A 97 -13.53 34.56 -19.78
C LEU A 97 -14.03 35.20 -18.48
N GLY A 98 -13.27 36.17 -17.97
CA GLY A 98 -13.66 36.94 -16.80
C GLY A 98 -14.49 38.18 -17.16
N ILE A 99 -15.10 38.78 -16.14
CA ILE A 99 -15.95 39.98 -16.29
C ILE A 99 -15.14 41.26 -16.57
N ASN A 100 -13.83 41.23 -16.34
CA ASN A 100 -12.94 42.36 -16.61
C ASN A 100 -12.24 42.17 -17.96
N PRO A 101 -12.05 43.23 -18.76
CA PRO A 101 -11.28 43.13 -19.99
C PRO A 101 -9.88 42.54 -19.75
N GLY A 102 -9.53 41.52 -20.53
CA GLY A 102 -8.23 40.84 -20.43
C GLY A 102 -8.10 39.85 -19.27
N SER A 103 -9.19 39.46 -18.60
CA SER A 103 -9.14 38.46 -17.53
C SER A 103 -9.76 37.11 -17.92
N VAL A 104 -9.31 36.07 -17.21
CA VAL A 104 -9.84 34.69 -17.27
C VAL A 104 -10.13 34.18 -15.86
N VAL A 105 -11.04 33.21 -15.75
CA VAL A 105 -11.40 32.53 -14.50
C VAL A 105 -11.03 31.06 -14.61
N ILE A 106 -10.30 30.55 -13.61
CA ILE A 106 -9.97 29.12 -13.46
C ILE A 106 -10.92 28.55 -12.40
N ASN A 107 -11.77 27.60 -12.78
CA ASN A 107 -12.64 26.89 -11.84
C ASN A 107 -12.10 25.47 -11.64
N GLY A 108 -11.66 25.16 -10.43
CA GLY A 108 -11.17 23.85 -10.01
C GLY A 108 -12.22 23.00 -9.34
#